data_AF-A0A7J7SZ33-F1
#
_entry.id   AF-A0A7J7SZ33-F1
#
_cell.length_a   1.000
_cell.length_b   1.000
_cell.length_c   1.000
_cell.angle_alpha   90.00
_cell.angle_beta   90.00
_cell.angle_gamma   90.00
#
_symmetry.space_group_name_H-M   'P 1'
#
loop_
_entity.id
_entity.type
_entity.pdbx_description
1 polymer ?
#
loop_
_entity_poly.entity_id
_entity_poly.type
_entity_poly.pdbx_seq_one_letter_code
_entity_poly.pdbx_strand_id
1 'polypeptide(L)'
;MAEASDVNVGGGCEEKGPEGSSPESVPPDTTISRMKLLDTTVDTFLQKLIAAGRRPSGIPEKDLCSVTVPCLLRQRDALQRRLQRQEAENRQLADAVLAGRRQVQELQLQGQARWQAWQALHKGRKELVAVLREPE
;
A
#
# COMPACT_ATOMS: atom_id res chain seq x y z
N MET A 1 -10.70 -32.45 -11.24
CA MET A 1 -9.84 -33.41 -10.52
C MET A 1 -8.43 -32.86 -10.51
N ALA A 2 -7.98 -32.43 -9.33
CA ALA A 2 -6.62 -32.40 -8.81
C ALA A 2 -6.68 -31.53 -7.53
N GLU A 3 -6.59 -32.21 -6.39
CA GLU A 3 -6.22 -31.66 -5.07
C GLU A 3 -4.85 -30.94 -5.16
N ALA A 4 -4.44 -30.03 -4.28
CA ALA A 4 -4.59 -30.05 -2.83
C ALA A 4 -4.57 -28.65 -2.19
N SER A 5 -5.16 -28.66 -1.00
CA SER A 5 -5.12 -27.72 0.11
C SER A 5 -3.72 -27.40 0.64
N ASP A 6 -3.57 -26.19 1.20
CA ASP A 6 -2.78 -26.02 2.42
C ASP A 6 -3.36 -24.90 3.31
N VAL A 7 -3.38 -25.16 4.61
CA VAL A 7 -3.96 -24.34 5.68
C VAL A 7 -2.79 -23.60 6.34
N ASN A 8 -2.76 -22.27 6.30
CA ASN A 8 -1.71 -21.54 7.01
C ASN A 8 -2.23 -21.11 8.39
N VAL A 9 -1.97 -21.98 9.37
CA VAL A 9 -2.07 -21.70 10.81
C VAL A 9 -0.82 -20.95 11.27
N GLY A 10 -1.02 -19.93 12.12
CA GLY A 10 -0.05 -19.56 13.16
C GLY A 10 1.00 -18.52 12.78
N GLY A 11 0.68 -17.23 12.96
CA GLY A 11 1.68 -16.19 13.08
C GLY A 11 2.26 -16.15 14.50
N GLY A 12 3.13 -17.11 14.84
CA GLY A 12 4.01 -17.04 16.00
C GLY A 12 5.20 -16.13 15.67
N CYS A 13 5.44 -15.11 16.49
CA CYS A 13 6.65 -14.29 16.41
C CYS A 13 7.82 -15.07 17.02
N GLU A 14 8.63 -15.74 16.20
CA GLU A 14 10.00 -16.11 16.54
C GLU A 14 10.97 -15.18 15.80
N GLU A 15 11.66 -14.33 16.56
CA GLU A 15 12.87 -13.63 16.13
C GLU A 15 14.04 -14.29 16.85
N LYS A 16 14.90 -14.97 16.09
CA LYS A 16 16.20 -15.47 16.54
C LYS A 16 17.28 -14.60 15.91
N GLY A 17 18.10 -13.94 16.74
CA GLY A 17 19.17 -13.04 16.32
C GLY A 17 20.33 -13.71 15.56
N PRO A 18 21.34 -12.90 15.19
CA PRO A 18 22.62 -13.08 15.86
C PRO A 18 23.32 -11.77 16.25
N GLU A 19 23.90 -11.85 17.45
CA GLU A 19 25.13 -11.26 17.99
C GLU A 19 25.81 -10.06 17.30
N GLY A 20 26.11 -9.05 18.10
CA GLY A 20 27.22 -8.14 17.81
C GLY A 20 27.12 -6.76 18.45
N SER A 21 27.29 -6.70 19.78
CA SER A 21 28.10 -5.70 20.51
C SER A 21 27.38 -5.09 21.72
N SER A 22 27.76 -5.63 22.89
CA SER A 22 27.72 -4.93 24.16
C SER A 22 28.70 -3.76 24.15
N PRO A 23 28.31 -2.57 24.63
CA PRO A 23 29.03 -1.95 25.71
C PRO A 23 28.44 -2.51 27.01
N GLU A 24 29.30 -3.15 27.77
CA GLU A 24 29.07 -3.49 29.16
C GLU A 24 28.64 -2.24 29.93
N SER A 25 27.35 -2.10 30.20
CA SER A 25 26.87 -1.26 31.30
C SER A 25 26.59 -2.20 32.45
N VAL A 26 27.61 -2.44 33.26
CA VAL A 26 27.45 -2.90 34.63
C VAL A 26 26.32 -2.07 35.24
N PRO A 27 25.17 -2.65 35.63
CA PRO A 27 24.22 -1.90 36.41
C PRO A 27 24.95 -1.60 37.72
N PRO A 28 24.95 -0.34 38.22
CA PRO A 28 25.42 -0.14 39.58
C PRO A 28 24.54 -1.06 40.43
N ASP A 29 25.16 -2.07 41.03
CA ASP A 29 24.58 -3.11 41.87
C ASP A 29 24.10 -2.48 43.19
N THR A 30 23.27 -1.46 43.03
CA THR A 30 22.65 -0.70 44.08
C THR A 30 21.29 -1.34 44.17
N THR A 31 21.09 -2.11 45.22
CA THR A 31 19.76 -2.37 45.77
C THR A 31 19.12 -1.01 46.06
N ILE A 32 18.58 -0.35 45.02
CA ILE A 32 17.92 0.94 45.15
C ILE A 32 16.74 0.68 46.06
N SER A 33 16.86 1.17 47.30
CA SER A 33 15.81 1.11 48.28
C SER A 33 14.50 1.54 47.62
N ARG A 34 13.43 0.76 47.79
CA ARG A 34 12.11 1.04 47.19
C ARG A 34 11.67 2.47 47.44
N MET A 35 12.07 3.06 48.56
CA MET A 35 11.83 4.46 48.90
C MET A 35 12.57 5.43 47.98
N LYS A 36 13.85 5.19 47.69
CA LYS A 36 14.64 5.99 46.72
C LYS A 36 14.08 5.89 45.30
N LEU A 37 13.57 4.71 44.92
CA LEU A 37 12.87 4.53 43.65
C LEU A 37 11.56 5.33 43.62
N LEU A 38 10.80 5.31 44.71
CA LEU A 38 9.57 6.10 44.82
C LEU A 38 9.85 7.60 44.74
N ASP A 39 10.81 8.11 45.49
CA ASP A 39 11.17 9.53 45.47
C ASP A 39 11.59 9.96 44.06
N THR A 40 12.41 9.14 43.38
CA THR A 40 12.87 9.45 42.02
C THR A 40 11.73 9.40 41.01
N THR A 41 10.82 8.42 41.11
CA THR A 41 9.66 8.34 40.21
C THR A 41 8.67 9.46 40.44
N VAL A 42 8.45 9.86 41.70
CA VAL A 42 7.62 11.02 42.06
C VAL A 42 8.25 12.32 41.56
N ASP A 43 9.55 12.54 41.78
CA ASP A 43 10.23 13.77 41.34
C ASP A 43 10.24 13.89 39.81
N THR A 44 10.55 12.79 39.10
CA THR A 44 10.49 12.73 37.64
C THR A 44 9.06 12.95 37.13
N PHE A 45 8.06 12.42 37.83
CA PHE A 45 6.66 12.61 37.48
C PHE A 45 6.22 14.07 37.68
N LEU A 46 6.55 14.68 38.82
CA LEU A 46 6.25 16.09 39.11
C LEU A 46 6.93 17.01 38.10
N GLN A 47 8.20 16.76 37.76
CA GLN A 47 8.93 17.53 36.75
C GLN A 47 8.26 17.45 35.38
N LYS A 48 7.83 16.24 34.97
CA LYS A 48 7.07 16.05 33.72
C LYS A 48 5.67 16.67 33.75
N LEU A 49 4.98 16.62 34.89
CA LEU A 49 3.65 17.23 35.06
C LEU A 49 3.72 18.76 34.99
N ILE A 50 4.70 19.37 35.68
CA ILE A 50 4.92 20.83 35.67
C ILE A 50 5.25 21.29 34.25
N ALA A 51 6.15 20.57 33.55
CA ALA A 51 6.50 20.87 32.18
C ALA A 51 5.32 20.74 31.21
N ALA A 52 4.41 19.80 31.45
CA ALA A 52 3.23 19.57 30.61
C ALA A 52 2.02 20.44 30.97
N GLY A 53 2.01 21.09 32.15
CA GLY A 53 0.85 21.82 32.68
C GLY A 53 -0.41 20.97 32.83
N ARG A 54 -0.30 19.63 32.81
CA ARG A 54 -1.45 18.71 32.79
C ARG A 54 -1.74 18.22 34.21
N ARG A 55 -2.87 18.64 34.76
CA ARG A 55 -3.49 18.02 35.93
C ARG A 55 -4.69 17.22 35.43
N PRO A 56 -4.94 15.98 35.91
CA PRO A 56 -6.18 15.29 35.60
C PRO A 56 -7.36 16.18 36.00
N SER A 57 -8.33 16.29 35.11
CA SER A 57 -9.48 17.18 35.31
C SER A 57 -10.45 16.66 36.37
N GLY A 58 -10.30 15.39 36.77
CA GLY A 58 -11.22 14.69 37.67
C GLY A 58 -12.47 14.17 36.95
N ILE A 59 -12.59 14.42 35.64
CA ILE A 59 -13.66 13.92 34.79
C ILE A 59 -13.06 12.85 33.87
N PRO A 60 -13.36 11.56 34.08
CA PRO A 60 -12.67 10.47 33.40
C PRO A 60 -12.83 10.52 31.88
N GLU A 61 -13.98 10.95 31.37
CA GLU A 61 -14.24 11.10 29.94
C GLU A 61 -13.30 12.13 29.31
N LYS A 62 -13.09 13.26 29.98
CA LYS A 62 -12.22 14.34 29.50
C LYS A 62 -10.76 13.93 29.52
N ASP A 63 -10.33 13.26 30.58
CA ASP A 63 -8.96 12.79 30.72
C ASP A 63 -8.65 11.68 29.69
N LEU A 64 -9.61 10.78 29.43
CA LEU A 64 -9.49 9.77 28.38
C LEU A 64 -9.43 10.40 26.98
N CYS A 65 -10.35 11.32 26.66
CA CYS A 65 -10.35 12.03 25.38
C CYS A 65 -9.03 12.77 25.14
N SER A 66 -8.39 13.31 26.19
CA SER A 66 -7.10 14.00 26.07
C SER A 66 -5.97 13.11 25.54
N VAL A 67 -6.08 11.80 25.72
CA VAL A 67 -5.11 10.79 25.27
C VAL A 67 -5.56 10.13 23.96
N THR A 68 -6.84 9.79 23.85
CA THR A 68 -7.36 9.01 22.71
C THR A 68 -7.56 9.85 21.45
N VAL A 69 -8.00 11.11 21.58
CA VAL A 69 -8.27 11.97 20.41
C VAL A 69 -7.02 12.17 19.53
N PRO A 70 -5.83 12.51 20.07
CA PRO A 70 -4.62 12.61 19.25
C PRO A 70 -4.24 11.30 18.51
N CYS A 71 -4.49 10.14 19.14
CA CYS A 71 -4.23 8.84 18.51
C CYS A 71 -5.18 8.58 17.34
N LEU A 72 -6.48 8.81 17.55
CA LEU A 72 -7.51 8.63 16.52
C LEU A 72 -7.34 9.59 15.34
N LEU A 73 -6.93 10.84 15.61
CA LEU A 73 -6.60 11.80 14.55
C LEU A 73 -5.42 11.31 13.71
N ARG A 74 -4.35 10.81 14.34
CA ARG A 74 -3.20 10.24 13.62
C ARG A 74 -3.60 9.03 12.78
N GLN A 75 -4.48 8.19 13.29
CA GLN A 75 -5.02 7.03 12.56
C GLN A 75 -5.83 7.48 11.34
N ARG A 76 -6.74 8.45 11.51
CA ARG A 76 -7.53 9.04 10.42
C ARG A 76 -6.61 9.60 9.33
N ASP A 77 -5.61 10.39 9.70
CA ASP A 77 -4.71 11.04 8.73
C ASP A 77 -3.86 10.01 7.97
N ALA A 78 -3.50 8.90 8.62
CA ALA A 78 -2.83 7.78 7.94
C ALA A 78 -3.74 7.09 6.93
N LEU A 79 -5.02 6.84 7.28
CA LEU A 79 -5.99 6.25 6.38
C LEU A 79 -6.31 7.17 5.20
N GLN A 80 -6.48 8.46 5.45
CA GLN A 80 -6.71 9.45 4.39
C GLN A 80 -5.56 9.49 3.38
N ARG A 81 -4.31 9.46 3.85
CA ARG A 81 -3.13 9.40 2.96
C ARG A 81 -3.10 8.11 2.12
N ARG A 82 -3.44 6.97 2.71
CA ARG A 82 -3.52 5.68 1.99
C ARG A 82 -4.61 5.71 0.92
N LEU A 83 -5.78 6.23 1.26
CA LEU A 83 -6.90 6.37 0.33
C LEU A 83 -6.54 7.30 -0.84
N GLN A 84 -5.97 8.47 -0.56
CA GLN A 84 -5.52 9.41 -1.59
C GLN A 84 -4.47 8.80 -2.52
N ARG A 85 -3.53 8.02 -1.98
CA ARG A 85 -2.56 7.29 -2.80
C ARG A 85 -3.25 6.29 -3.71
N GLN A 86 -4.16 5.48 -3.16
CA GLN A 86 -4.91 4.49 -3.95
C GLN A 86 -5.74 5.15 -5.06
N GLU A 87 -6.39 6.28 -4.76
CA GLU A 87 -7.15 7.02 -5.77
C GLU A 87 -6.26 7.57 -6.88
N ALA A 88 -5.08 8.10 -6.55
CA ALA A 88 -4.14 8.59 -7.55
C ALA A 88 -3.64 7.45 -8.46
N GLU A 89 -3.27 6.31 -7.88
CA GLU A 89 -2.86 5.12 -8.63
C GLU A 89 -4.01 4.61 -9.51
N ASN A 90 -5.23 4.53 -8.97
CA ASN A 90 -6.41 4.11 -9.74
C ASN A 90 -6.70 5.07 -10.91
N ARG A 91 -6.55 6.39 -10.72
CA ARG A 91 -6.71 7.37 -11.81
C ARG A 91 -5.68 7.13 -12.92
N GLN A 92 -4.41 6.94 -12.56
CA GLN A 92 -3.35 6.63 -13.53
C GLN A 92 -3.63 5.33 -14.30
N LEU A 93 -4.07 4.28 -13.59
CA LEU A 93 -4.44 3.02 -14.22
C LEU A 93 -5.65 3.17 -15.14
N ALA A 94 -6.66 3.96 -14.75
CA ALA A 94 -7.82 4.24 -15.60
C ALA A 94 -7.40 4.96 -16.89
N ASP A 95 -6.51 5.95 -16.79
CA ASP A 95 -5.98 6.66 -17.96
C ASP A 95 -5.18 5.72 -18.87
N ALA A 96 -4.34 4.85 -18.29
CA ALA A 96 -3.60 3.84 -19.05
C ALA A 96 -4.54 2.84 -19.76
N VAL A 97 -5.62 2.41 -19.10
CA VAL A 97 -6.65 1.55 -19.71
C VAL A 97 -7.35 2.26 -20.86
N LEU A 98 -7.70 3.54 -20.70
CA LEU A 98 -8.31 4.32 -21.79
C LEU A 98 -7.35 4.49 -22.97
N ALA A 99 -6.08 4.78 -22.71
CA ALA A 99 -5.04 4.84 -23.74
C ALA A 99 -4.89 3.50 -24.47
N GLY A 100 -4.82 2.40 -23.72
CA GLY A 100 -4.76 1.04 -24.27
C GLY A 100 -5.97 0.69 -25.12
N ARG A 101 -7.20 1.06 -24.69
CA ARG A 101 -8.42 0.84 -25.49
C ARG A 101 -8.38 1.59 -26.83
N ARG A 102 -7.89 2.83 -26.83
CA ARG A 102 -7.72 3.61 -28.08
C ARG A 102 -6.73 2.94 -29.02
N GLN A 103 -5.60 2.47 -28.50
CA GLN A 103 -4.60 1.75 -29.30
C GLN A 103 -5.15 0.47 -29.91
N VAL A 104 -5.91 -0.31 -29.13
CA VAL A 104 -6.58 -1.52 -29.65
C VAL A 104 -7.57 -1.16 -30.77
N GLN A 105 -8.36 -0.10 -30.59
CA GLN A 105 -9.30 0.35 -31.61
C GLN A 105 -8.59 0.76 -32.90
N GLU A 106 -7.49 1.50 -32.81
CA GLU A 106 -6.69 1.88 -33.97
C GLU A 106 -6.12 0.65 -34.69
N LEU A 107 -5.56 -0.30 -33.94
CA LEU A 107 -5.04 -1.55 -34.51
C LEU A 107 -6.13 -2.36 -35.21
N GLN A 108 -7.35 -2.39 -34.66
CA GLN A 108 -8.48 -3.04 -35.31
C GLN A 108 -8.83 -2.37 -36.64
N LEU A 109 -8.87 -1.04 -36.69
CA LEU A 109 -9.12 -0.30 -37.93
C LEU A 109 -8.02 -0.55 -38.97
N GLN A 110 -6.75 -0.51 -38.56
CA GLN A 110 -5.62 -0.82 -39.44
C GLN A 110 -5.70 -2.26 -39.97
N GLY A 111 -6.02 -3.22 -39.09
CA GLY A 111 -6.22 -4.61 -39.48
C GLY A 111 -7.34 -4.79 -40.50
N GLN A 112 -8.48 -4.12 -40.29
CA GLN A 112 -9.62 -4.15 -41.20
C GLN A 112 -9.28 -3.51 -42.55
N ALA A 113 -8.62 -2.34 -42.56
CA ALA A 113 -8.19 -1.66 -43.77
C ALA A 113 -7.22 -2.52 -44.59
N ARG A 114 -6.24 -3.16 -43.93
CA ARG A 114 -5.32 -4.09 -44.58
C ARG A 114 -6.07 -5.27 -45.19
N TRP A 115 -7.00 -5.87 -44.45
CA TRP A 115 -7.79 -6.99 -44.96
C TRP A 115 -8.60 -6.58 -46.20
N GLN A 116 -9.23 -5.41 -46.20
CA GLN A 116 -9.97 -4.89 -47.35
C GLN A 116 -9.04 -4.63 -48.55
N ALA A 117 -7.85 -4.06 -48.32
CA ALA A 117 -6.86 -3.85 -49.38
C ALA A 117 -6.42 -5.18 -50.02
N TRP A 118 -6.16 -6.21 -49.21
CA TRP A 118 -5.85 -7.56 -49.71
C TRP A 118 -6.98 -8.16 -50.52
N GLN A 119 -8.23 -7.99 -50.09
CA GLN A 119 -9.41 -8.44 -50.85
C GLN A 119 -9.52 -7.74 -52.21
N ALA A 120 -9.31 -6.42 -52.24
CA ALA A 120 -9.35 -5.65 -53.49
C ALA A 120 -8.27 -6.12 -54.48
N LEU A 121 -7.04 -6.31 -54.00
CA LEU A 121 -5.94 -6.87 -54.81
C LEU A 121 -6.28 -8.26 -55.33
N HIS A 122 -6.87 -9.12 -54.50
CA HIS A 122 -7.26 -10.45 -54.93
C HIS A 122 -8.32 -10.39 -56.05
N LYS A 123 -9.33 -9.53 -55.93
CA LYS A 123 -10.37 -9.34 -56.96
C LYS A 123 -9.77 -8.83 -58.26
N GLY A 124 -8.95 -7.77 -58.22
CA GLY A 124 -8.27 -7.24 -59.39
C GLY A 124 -7.38 -8.29 -60.09
N ARG A 125 -6.69 -9.15 -59.32
CA ARG A 125 -5.93 -10.27 -59.90
C ARG A 125 -6.84 -11.26 -60.63
N LYS A 126 -8.01 -11.60 -60.07
CA LYS A 126 -8.97 -12.50 -60.73
C LYS A 126 -9.50 -11.90 -62.04
N GLU A 127 -9.80 -10.61 -62.04
CA GLU A 127 -10.28 -9.87 -63.21
C GLU A 127 -9.21 -9.84 -64.32
N LEU A 128 -7.95 -9.54 -63.98
CA LEU A 128 -6.84 -9.59 -64.93
C LEU A 128 -6.67 -10.98 -65.55
N VAL A 129 -6.76 -12.04 -64.74
CA VAL A 129 -6.70 -13.43 -65.25
C VAL A 129 -7.87 -13.73 -66.19
N ALA A 130 -9.07 -13.20 -65.92
CA ALA A 130 -10.23 -13.38 -66.79
C ALA A 130 -10.06 -12.64 -68.13
N VAL A 131 -9.48 -11.43 -68.14
CA VAL A 131 -9.20 -10.68 -69.37
C VAL A 131 -8.11 -11.35 -70.21
N LEU A 132 -7.08 -11.91 -69.57
CA LEU A 132 -5.98 -12.60 -70.26
C LEU A 132 -6.35 -14.00 -70.77
N ARG A 133 -7.50 -14.54 -70.35
CA ARG A 133 -8.00 -15.82 -70.84
C ARG A 133 -8.93 -15.52 -72.01
N GLU A 134 -8.41 -15.54 -73.24
CA GLU A 134 -9.20 -15.28 -74.45
C GLU A 134 -10.41 -16.23 -74.55
N PRO A 135 -11.57 -15.74 -75.05
CA PRO A 135 -12.69 -16.61 -75.36
C PRO A 135 -12.37 -17.42 -76.62
N GLU A 136 -12.33 -18.74 -76.49
CA GLU A 136 -12.39 -19.65 -77.66
C GLU A 136 -13.75 -19.58 -78.35
#